data_AF-A0A7U9J965-F1
#
_entry.id   AF-A0A7U9J965-F1
#
_cell.length_a   1.000
_cell.length_b   1.000
_cell.length_c   1.000
_cell.angle_alpha   90.00
_cell.angle_beta   90.00
_cell.angle_gamma   90.00
#
_symmetry.space_group_name_H-M   'P 1'
#
loop_
_entity.id
_entity.type
_entity.pdbx_description
1 polymer ?
#
loop_
_entity_poly.entity_id
_entity_poly.type
_entity_poly.pdbx_seq_one_letter_code
_entity_poly.pdbx_strand_id
1 'polypeptide(L)' 'MTKEEKTVFKLPNLAEMTDVEAIHWYTSEVVRLSKERKLNSEYGKALLGWKKKMNERLEKSRKEWW' A
#
# COMPACT_ATOMS: atom_id res chain seq x y z
N MET A 1 2.52 -2.15 -31.51
CA MET A 1 2.52 -2.62 -30.12
C MET A 1 3.31 -1.62 -29.28
N THR A 2 2.62 -0.62 -28.72
CA THR A 2 3.23 0.31 -27.77
C THR A 2 3.41 -0.42 -26.44
N LYS A 3 4.67 -0.63 -26.05
CA LYS A 3 5.04 -1.11 -24.73
C LYS A 3 4.67 -0.01 -23.74
N GLU A 4 3.49 -0.12 -23.12
CA GLU A 4 3.18 0.64 -21.92
C GLU A 4 4.19 0.21 -20.85
N GLU A 5 5.23 1.02 -20.66
CA GLU A 5 6.01 1.02 -19.43
C GLU A 5 5.04 1.33 -18.29
N LYS A 6 4.39 0.29 -17.75
CA LYS A 6 3.72 0.37 -16.46
C LYS A 6 4.77 0.87 -15.48
N THR A 7 4.68 2.12 -15.07
CA THR A 7 5.50 2.70 -14.01
C THR A 7 5.38 1.78 -12.80
N VAL A 8 6.41 0.94 -12.57
CA VAL A 8 6.42 0.01 -11.44
C VAL A 8 6.70 0.86 -10.21
N PHE A 9 5.64 1.34 -9.56
CA PHE A 9 5.76 2.00 -8.28
C PHE A 9 6.40 1.03 -7.28
N LYS A 10 7.52 1.42 -6.67
CA LYS A 10 8.20 0.64 -5.64
C LYS A 10 7.40 0.69 -4.33
N LEU A 11 6.35 -0.11 -4.28
CA LEU A 11 5.58 -0.38 -3.07
C LEU A 11 6.20 -1.60 -2.38
N PRO A 12 6.32 -1.60 -1.04
CA PRO A 12 6.93 -2.71 -0.33
C PRO A 12 6.10 -3.99 -0.49
N ASN A 13 6.78 -5.13 -0.45
CA ASN A 13 6.12 -6.42 -0.46
C ASN A 13 5.51 -6.69 0.92
N LEU A 14 4.19 -6.82 0.99
CA LEU A 14 3.51 -7.11 2.25
C LEU A 14 4.04 -8.38 2.91
N ALA A 15 4.40 -9.42 2.15
CA ALA A 15 4.89 -10.69 2.70
C ALA A 15 6.20 -10.56 3.52
N GLU A 16 6.93 -9.46 3.34
CA GLU A 16 8.20 -9.18 4.03
C GLU A 16 8.00 -8.25 5.24
N MET A 17 6.76 -7.95 5.61
CA MET A 17 6.41 -7.05 6.71
C MET A 17 5.49 -7.73 7.71
N THR A 18 5.61 -7.39 8.98
CA THR A 18 4.56 -7.63 9.98
C THR A 18 3.35 -6.73 9.74
N ASP A 19 2.22 -7.07 10.35
CA ASP A 19 1.00 -6.28 10.27
C ASP A 19 1.20 -4.85 10.80
N VAL A 20 1.96 -4.72 11.89
CA VAL A 20 2.29 -3.42 12.51
C VAL A 20 3.17 -2.58 11.59
N GLU A 21 4.21 -3.16 11.01
CA GLU A 21 5.10 -2.45 10.07
C GLU A 21 4.34 -2.00 8.83
N ALA A 22 3.46 -2.84 8.28
CA ALA A 22 2.64 -2.51 7.12
C ALA A 22 1.71 -1.30 7.40
N ILE A 23 1.04 -1.31 8.56
CA ILE A 23 0.16 -0.21 8.98
C ILE A 23 0.96 1.09 9.17
N HIS A 24 2.10 1.02 9.86
CA HIS A 24 2.97 2.19 10.06
C HIS A 24 3.47 2.76 8.74
N TRP A 25 4.01 1.92 7.86
CA TRP A 25 4.51 2.35 6.56
C TRP A 25 3.43 3.03 5.73
N TYR A 26 2.25 2.41 5.60
CA TYR A 26 1.13 3.01 4.86
C TYR A 26 0.73 4.37 5.41
N THR A 27 0.66 4.49 6.73
CA THR A 27 0.25 5.73 7.41
C THR A 27 1.27 6.83 7.15
N SER A 28 2.56 6.54 7.28
CA SER A 28 3.65 7.47 6.96
C SER A 28 3.59 7.92 5.49
N GLU A 29 3.32 6.99 4.57
CA GLU A 29 3.27 7.27 3.14
C GLU A 29 2.08 8.16 2.76
N VAL A 30 0.90 7.90 3.33
CA VAL A 30 -0.28 8.76 3.17
C VAL A 30 -0.02 10.16 3.71
N VAL A 31 0.62 10.30 4.88
CA VAL A 31 0.97 11.60 5.46
C VAL A 31 1.93 12.36 4.54
N ARG A 32 2.94 11.68 4.00
CA ARG A 32 3.89 12.28 3.03
C ARG A 32 3.15 12.80 1.79
N LEU A 33 2.30 11.97 1.17
CA LEU A 33 1.53 12.35 -0.02
C LEU A 33 0.51 13.45 0.26
N SER A 34 -0.08 13.48 1.45
CA SER A 34 -1.01 14.54 1.87
C SER A 34 -0.29 15.89 1.93
N LYS A 35 0.89 15.94 2.58
CA LYS A 35 1.73 17.15 2.64
C LYS A 35 2.14 17.63 1.24
N GLU A 36 2.41 16.70 0.33
CA GLU A 36 2.77 16.99 -1.06
C GLU A 36 1.56 17.30 -1.96
N ARG A 37 0.31 17.20 -1.45
CA ARG A 37 -0.94 17.30 -2.24
C ARG A 37 -0.99 16.32 -3.42
N LYS A 38 -0.38 15.14 -3.27
CA LYS A 38 -0.25 14.09 -4.31
C LYS A 38 -1.10 12.84 -4.05
N LEU A 39 -2.09 12.90 -3.16
CA LEU A 39 -2.96 11.75 -2.86
C LEU A 39 -3.70 11.21 -4.10
N ASN A 40 -4.05 12.09 -5.04
CA ASN A 40 -4.75 11.71 -6.28
C ASN A 40 -3.81 11.31 -7.44
N SER A 41 -2.49 11.30 -7.20
CA SER A 41 -1.50 10.86 -8.19
C SER A 41 -1.64 9.38 -8.52
N GLU A 42 -1.01 8.93 -9.61
CA GLU A 42 -0.94 7.51 -9.95
C GLU A 42 -0.34 6.66 -8.83
N TYR A 43 0.71 7.19 -8.16
CA TYR A 43 1.28 6.56 -6.97
C TYR A 43 0.26 6.48 -5.82
N GLY A 44 -0.52 7.54 -5.58
CA GLY A 44 -1.59 7.52 -4.58
C GLY A 44 -2.67 6.48 -4.88
N LYS A 45 -3.05 6.32 -6.15
CA LYS A 45 -3.97 5.24 -6.59
C LYS A 45 -3.35 3.86 -6.38
N ALA A 46 -2.06 3.68 -6.67
CA ALA A 46 -1.34 2.44 -6.41
C ALA A 46 -1.27 2.12 -4.91
N LEU A 47 -1.06 3.14 -4.06
CA LEU A 47 -1.06 3.03 -2.61
C LEU A 47 -2.44 2.61 -2.06
N LEU A 48 -3.55 3.05 -2.67
CA LEU A 48 -4.89 2.55 -2.34
C LEU A 48 -5.05 1.07 -2.69
N GLY A 49 -4.50 0.61 -3.81
CA GLY A 49 -4.46 -0.80 -4.18
C GLY A 49 -3.66 -1.64 -3.18
N TRP A 50 -2.52 -1.11 -2.72
CA TRP A 50 -1.70 -1.70 -1.68
C TRP A 50 -2.46 -1.82 -0.34
N LYS A 51 -3.18 -0.75 0.07
CA LYS A 51 -4.02 -0.75 1.28
C LYS A 51 -5.07 -1.87 1.28
N LYS A 52 -5.72 -2.11 0.14
CA LYS A 52 -6.72 -3.18 0.02
C LYS A 52 -6.10 -4.55 0.34
N LYS A 53 -4.95 -4.85 -0.25
CA LYS A 53 -4.21 -6.10 0.02
C LYS A 53 -3.78 -6.21 1.49
N MET A 54 -3.33 -5.11 2.08
CA MET A 54 -2.99 -5.06 3.51
C MET A 54 -4.22 -5.41 4.37
N ASN A 55 -5.37 -4.77 4.10
CA ASN A 55 -6.60 -5.03 4.84
C ASN A 55 -7.08 -6.48 4.71
N GLU A 56 -7.04 -7.07 3.50
CA GLU A 56 -7.38 -8.48 3.28
C GLU A 56 -6.51 -9.42 4.11
N ARG A 57 -5.21 -9.12 4.22
CA ARG A 57 -4.29 -9.86 5.09
C ARG A 57 -4.68 -9.69 6.56
N LEU A 58 -4.88 -8.46 7.04
CA LEU A 58 -5.25 -8.19 8.43
C LEU A 58 -6.55 -8.89 8.83
N GLU A 59 -7.52 -8.98 7.92
CA GLU A 59 -8.76 -9.72 8.14
C GLU A 59 -8.53 -11.23 8.29
N LYS A 60 -7.62 -11.83 7.52
CA LYS A 60 -7.25 -13.24 7.66
C LYS A 60 -6.55 -13.48 8.99
N SER A 61 -5.53 -12.67 9.31
CA SER A 61 -4.81 -12.76 10.57
C SER A 61 -5.76 -12.61 11.76
N ARG A 62 -6.73 -11.69 11.72
CA ARG A 62 -7.73 -11.57 12.79
C ARG A 62 -8.60 -12.82 12.99
N LYS A 63 -8.94 -13.53 11.91
CA LYS A 63 -9.75 -14.77 11.97
C LYS A 63 -8.96 -15.98 12.48
N GLU A 64 -7.64 -15.98 12.36
CA GLU A 64 -6.79 -17.08 12.85
C GLU A 64 -6.53 -16.99 14.36
N TRP A 65 -6.73 -15.82 14.96
CA TRP A 65 -6.50 -15.58 16.40
C TRP A 65 -7.77 -15.73 17.26
N TRP A 66 -8.93 -16.02 16.65
CA TRP A 66 -10.23 -16.28 17.29
C TRP A 66 -10.68 -17.70 16.98
#